data_AF-A0AA42XX41-F1
#
_entry.id   AF-A0AA42XX41-F1
#
_cell.length_a   1.000
_cell.length_b   1.000
_cell.length_c   1.000
_cell.angle_alpha   90.00
_cell.angle_beta   90.00
_cell.angle_gamma   90.00
#
_symmetry.space_group_name_H-M   'P 1'
#
loop_
_entity.id
_entity.type
_entity.pdbx_description
1 polymer ?
#
loop_
_entity_poly.entity_id
_entity_poly.type
_entity_poly.pdbx_seq_one_letter_code
_entity_poly.pdbx_strand_id
1 'polypeptide(L)'
;MPRHRTHLALTVWPITALFAYELAHLWPALEGARAFAAASPVSWLSQAACTAVVIAFVLAYARGWATLRREAPDGPGPYRSEGCRGLQRWAGALAWGLVLGHLGLEWFMFISAGPVALSHYEILRGVLSTPVALGLYVVGLGALGLYLSQGIAASVRAWGFAEGPESSRWLEVGCTLLSAMMLLMAINVLSHFATGRAYWSSSPPPVSSADGSPTK
;
A
#
# COMPACT_ATOMS: atom_id res chain seq x y z
N MET A 1 13.92 15.52 20.17
CA MET A 1 12.47 15.36 19.90
C MET A 1 12.01 15.82 18.51
N PRO A 2 12.25 17.06 18.02
CA PRO A 2 11.68 17.50 16.74
C PRO A 2 12.16 16.70 15.52
N ARG A 3 13.43 16.26 15.49
CA ARG A 3 14.00 15.49 14.37
C ARG A 3 13.47 14.05 14.25
N HIS A 4 13.14 13.40 15.36
CA HIS A 4 12.50 12.08 15.37
C HIS A 4 11.08 12.13 14.80
N ARG A 5 10.31 13.16 15.18
CA ARG A 5 8.99 13.44 14.59
C ARG A 5 9.12 13.65 13.08
N THR A 6 10.12 14.42 12.64
CA THR A 6 10.40 14.62 11.21
C THR A 6 10.77 13.31 10.50
N HIS A 7 11.61 12.45 11.10
CA HIS A 7 11.94 11.14 10.52
C HIS A 7 10.68 10.30 10.30
N LEU A 8 9.86 10.12 11.35
CA LEU A 8 8.64 9.31 11.28
C LEU A 8 7.62 9.92 10.30
N ALA A 9 7.53 11.25 10.27
CA ALA A 9 6.66 11.97 9.35
C ALA A 9 7.04 11.75 7.89
N LEU A 10 8.33 11.73 7.57
CA LEU A 10 8.84 11.58 6.21
C LEU A 10 8.93 10.13 5.73
N THR A 11 8.84 9.15 6.63
CA THR A 11 9.11 7.75 6.30
C THR A 11 7.87 6.86 6.35
N VAL A 12 6.91 7.13 7.24
CA VAL A 12 5.74 6.25 7.46
C VAL A 12 4.49 6.79 6.76
N TRP A 13 4.13 8.05 7.00
CA TRP A 13 2.90 8.61 6.43
C TRP A 13 2.87 8.66 4.90
N PRO A 14 3.98 8.96 4.18
CA PRO A 14 3.95 8.99 2.73
C PRO A 14 3.61 7.64 2.11
N ILE A 15 4.23 6.55 2.60
CA ILE A 15 3.92 5.21 2.11
C ILE A 15 2.54 4.72 2.56
N THR A 16 2.09 5.14 3.75
CA THR A 16 0.72 4.87 4.22
C THR A 16 -0.31 5.49 3.28
N ALA A 17 -0.10 6.75 2.88
CA ALA A 17 -0.97 7.48 1.99
C ALA A 17 -0.99 6.87 0.59
N LEU A 18 0.18 6.54 0.02
CA LEU A 18 0.26 5.83 -1.26
C LEU A 18 -0.47 4.49 -1.22
N PHE A 19 -0.26 3.71 -0.16
CA PHE A 19 -0.90 2.41 -0.03
C PHE A 19 -2.43 2.52 0.10
N ALA A 20 -2.93 3.47 0.90
CA ALA A 20 -4.36 3.71 1.02
C ALA A 20 -4.98 4.20 -0.29
N TYR A 21 -4.29 5.11 -1.00
CA TYR A 21 -4.69 5.59 -2.32
C TYR A 21 -4.77 4.42 -3.32
N GLU A 22 -3.71 3.62 -3.41
CA GLU A 22 -3.65 2.50 -4.36
C GLU A 22 -4.70 1.44 -4.06
N LEU A 23 -4.92 1.14 -2.78
CA LEU A 23 -5.98 0.22 -2.37
C LEU A 23 -7.36 0.72 -2.77
N ALA A 24 -7.63 2.02 -2.62
CA ALA A 24 -8.89 2.63 -3.06
C ALA A 24 -9.00 2.68 -4.59
N HIS A 25 -7.89 2.93 -5.29
CA HIS A 25 -7.83 2.96 -6.76
C HIS A 25 -8.12 1.59 -7.38
N LEU A 26 -7.57 0.52 -6.79
CA LEU A 26 -7.77 -0.85 -7.28
C LEU A 26 -9.08 -1.48 -6.77
N TRP A 27 -9.75 -0.89 -5.79
CA TRP A 27 -10.97 -1.44 -5.20
C TRP A 27 -12.07 -1.76 -6.22
N PRO A 28 -12.37 -0.89 -7.21
CA PRO A 28 -13.39 -1.16 -8.22
C PRO A 28 -13.09 -2.39 -9.09
N ALA A 29 -11.84 -2.88 -9.12
CA ALA A 29 -11.50 -4.12 -9.81
C ALA A 29 -12.25 -5.34 -9.25
N LEU A 30 -12.65 -5.31 -7.97
CA LEU A 30 -13.43 -6.38 -7.35
C LEU A 30 -14.82 -6.55 -7.99
N GLU A 31 -15.35 -5.50 -8.62
CA GLU A 31 -16.62 -5.50 -9.37
C GLU A 31 -16.41 -5.87 -10.86
N GLY A 32 -15.15 -6.06 -11.26
CA GLY A 32 -14.74 -6.51 -12.59
C GLY A 32 -14.08 -5.43 -13.45
N ALA A 33 -13.61 -5.85 -14.63
CA ALA A 33 -12.77 -5.04 -15.51
C ALA A 33 -13.44 -3.73 -15.98
N ARG A 34 -14.76 -3.74 -16.17
CA ARG A 34 -15.52 -2.54 -16.59
C ARG A 34 -15.62 -1.49 -15.48
N ALA A 35 -15.85 -1.92 -14.25
CA ALA A 35 -15.89 -1.03 -13.09
C ALA A 35 -14.52 -0.40 -12.82
N PHE A 36 -13.46 -1.20 -12.93
CA PHE A 36 -12.08 -0.71 -12.91
C PHE A 36 -11.82 0.34 -14.01
N ALA A 37 -12.17 0.03 -15.26
CA ALA A 37 -11.94 0.96 -16.37
C ALA A 37 -12.72 2.27 -16.23
N ALA A 38 -13.92 2.23 -15.66
CA ALA A 38 -14.73 3.42 -15.41
C ALA A 38 -14.16 4.30 -14.26
N ALA A 39 -13.57 3.68 -13.25
CA ALA A 39 -12.99 4.37 -12.10
C ALA A 39 -11.56 4.87 -12.33
N SER A 40 -10.88 4.35 -13.36
CA SER A 40 -9.48 4.69 -13.68
C SER A 40 -9.38 5.51 -14.97
N PRO A 41 -9.56 6.84 -14.93
CA PRO A 41 -9.22 7.70 -16.05
C PRO A 41 -7.70 7.72 -16.22
N VAL A 42 -7.19 6.81 -17.05
CA VAL A 42 -5.76 6.69 -17.33
C VAL A 42 -5.35 7.78 -18.32
N SER A 43 -4.40 8.63 -17.94
CA SER A 43 -3.83 9.67 -18.80
C SER A 43 -2.33 9.79 -18.57
N TRP A 44 -1.59 10.31 -19.57
CA TRP A 44 -0.15 10.53 -19.43
C TRP A 44 0.17 11.51 -18.30
N LEU A 45 -0.67 12.53 -18.14
CA LEU A 45 -0.51 13.53 -17.09
C LEU A 45 -0.75 12.93 -15.71
N SER A 46 -1.77 12.09 -15.54
CA SER A 46 -2.03 11.42 -14.26
C SER A 46 -0.91 10.45 -13.90
N GLN A 47 -0.38 9.69 -14.86
CA GLN A 47 0.77 8.79 -14.63
C GLN A 47 2.04 9.57 -14.24
N ALA A 48 2.32 10.67 -14.94
CA ALA A 48 3.46 11.54 -14.63
C ALA A 48 3.31 12.19 -13.25
N ALA A 49 2.10 12.65 -12.89
CA ALA A 49 1.81 13.22 -11.58
C ALA A 49 2.00 12.18 -10.45
N CYS A 50 1.46 10.96 -10.62
CA CYS A 50 1.66 9.87 -9.66
C CYS A 50 3.15 9.54 -9.49
N THR A 51 3.88 9.46 -10.61
CA THR A 51 5.34 9.24 -10.59
C THR A 51 6.08 10.33 -9.82
N ALA A 52 5.75 11.60 -10.06
CA ALA A 52 6.37 12.72 -9.34
C ALA A 52 6.10 12.65 -7.84
N VAL A 53 4.87 12.29 -7.43
CA VAL A 53 4.50 12.10 -6.02
C VAL A 53 5.28 10.95 -5.39
N VAL A 54 5.36 9.79 -6.06
CA VAL A 54 6.12 8.64 -5.56
C VAL A 54 7.60 8.98 -5.40
N ILE A 55 8.21 9.63 -6.40
CA ILE A 55 9.61 10.07 -6.34
C ILE A 55 9.82 11.04 -5.17
N ALA A 56 8.94 12.04 -5.01
CA ALA A 56 9.02 12.98 -3.89
C ALA A 56 8.97 12.26 -2.54
N PHE A 57 8.14 11.23 -2.41
CA PHE A 57 8.03 10.45 -1.18
C PHE A 57 9.23 9.51 -0.95
N VAL A 58 9.81 8.94 -2.01
CA VAL A 58 11.06 8.17 -1.92
C VAL A 58 12.21 9.06 -1.45
N LEU A 59 12.30 10.29 -1.99
CA LEU A 59 13.29 11.26 -1.55
C LEU A 59 13.07 11.68 -0.09
N ALA A 60 11.82 11.86 0.33
CA ALA A 60 11.46 12.10 1.72
C ALA A 60 11.90 10.94 2.63
N TYR A 61 11.65 9.69 2.22
CA TYR A 61 12.07 8.50 2.93
C TYR A 61 13.59 8.42 3.07
N ALA A 62 14.33 8.60 1.97
CA ALA A 62 15.80 8.61 1.97
C ALA A 62 16.35 9.71 2.89
N ARG A 63 15.79 10.92 2.83
CA ARG A 63 16.13 12.05 3.72
C ARG A 63 15.83 11.72 5.18
N GLY A 64 14.70 11.08 5.46
CA GLY A 64 14.30 10.65 6.80
C GLY A 64 15.33 9.71 7.42
N TRP A 65 15.80 8.70 6.68
CA TRP A 65 16.82 7.78 7.16
C TRP A 65 18.21 8.40 7.27
N ALA A 66 18.59 9.27 6.33
CA ALA A 66 19.85 10.02 6.41
C ALA A 66 19.90 10.90 7.67
N THR A 67 18.76 11.49 8.06
CA THR A 67 18.64 12.27 9.29
C THR A 67 18.85 11.41 10.54
N LEU A 68 18.24 10.23 10.58
CA LEU A 68 18.36 9.29 11.71
C LEU A 68 19.78 8.68 11.83
N ARG A 69 20.50 8.49 10.72
CA ARG A 69 21.90 7.99 10.74
C ARG A 69 22.90 8.98 11.33
N ARG A 70 22.57 10.28 11.35
CA ARG A 70 23.43 11.35 11.88
C ARG A 70 23.30 11.56 13.40
N GLU A 71 22.36 10.88 14.05
CA GLU A 71 22.18 10.94 15.50
C GLU A 71 23.10 9.94 16.22
N ALA A 72 23.66 10.35 17.37
CA ALA A 72 24.44 9.48 18.24
C ALA A 72 23.56 8.33 18.78
N PRO A 73 24.08 7.11 18.93
CA PRO A 73 23.30 5.93 19.36
C PRO A 73 22.65 6.06 20.75
N ASP A 74 23.10 7.01 21.56
CA ASP A 74 22.82 7.05 23.00
C ASP A 74 21.56 7.85 23.41
N GLY A 75 20.78 8.35 22.44
CA GLY A 75 19.49 9.00 22.71
C GLY A 75 18.32 8.01 22.79
N PRO A 76 17.23 8.31 23.51
CA PRO A 76 16.01 7.51 23.44
C PRO A 76 15.44 7.56 22.02
N GLY A 77 15.78 6.54 21.23
CA GLY A 77 15.36 6.39 19.84
C GLY A 77 13.85 6.11 19.72
N PRO A 78 13.25 6.27 18.54
CA PRO A 78 11.83 6.02 18.33
C PRO A 78 11.49 4.52 18.37
N TYR A 79 12.51 3.67 18.33
CA TYR A 79 12.41 2.21 18.35
C TYR A 79 12.93 1.69 19.69
N ARG A 80 12.18 0.75 20.30
CA ARG A 80 12.51 0.18 21.62
C ARG A 80 13.83 -0.60 21.66
N SER A 81 14.30 -1.13 20.52
CA SER A 81 15.54 -1.92 20.44
C SER A 81 16.23 -1.79 19.07
N GLU A 82 17.52 -2.11 19.02
CA GLU A 82 18.31 -2.19 17.77
C GLU A 82 17.72 -3.23 16.80
N GLY A 83 17.21 -4.36 17.30
CA GLY A 83 16.53 -5.36 16.49
C GLY A 83 15.27 -4.82 15.79
N CYS A 84 14.42 -4.08 16.52
CA CYS A 84 13.25 -3.43 15.93
C CYS A 84 13.64 -2.36 14.90
N ARG A 85 14.71 -1.59 15.15
CA ARG A 85 15.23 -0.61 14.20
C ARG A 85 15.74 -1.27 12.91
N GLY A 86 16.43 -2.40 13.03
CA GLY A 86 16.89 -3.21 11.91
C GLY A 86 15.73 -3.77 11.10
N LEU A 87 14.74 -4.37 11.77
CA LEU A 87 13.54 -4.89 11.13
C LEU A 87 12.78 -3.79 10.39
N GLN A 88 12.55 -2.63 11.02
CA GLN A 88 11.88 -1.49 10.38
C GLN A 88 12.61 -1.00 9.14
N ARG A 89 13.95 -0.99 9.17
CA ARG A 89 14.76 -0.58 8.02
C ARG A 89 14.59 -1.55 6.84
N TRP A 90 14.67 -2.85 7.10
CA TRP A 90 14.50 -3.87 6.06
C TRP A 90 13.08 -3.93 5.54
N ALA A 91 12.09 -3.92 6.44
CA ALA A 91 10.68 -3.88 6.09
C ALA A 91 10.36 -2.63 5.25
N GLY A 92 10.88 -1.46 5.65
CA GLY A 92 10.74 -0.22 4.89
C GLY A 92 11.41 -0.27 3.52
N ALA A 93 12.61 -0.83 3.42
CA ALA A 93 13.30 -0.99 2.15
C ALA A 93 12.54 -1.91 1.18
N LEU A 94 12.04 -3.05 1.68
CA LEU A 94 11.23 -3.99 0.89
C LEU A 94 9.88 -3.37 0.48
N ALA A 95 9.22 -2.63 1.38
CA ALA A 95 7.97 -1.94 1.10
C ALA A 95 8.14 -0.87 0.00
N TRP A 96 9.20 -0.05 0.08
CA TRP A 96 9.52 0.90 -0.98
C TRP A 96 9.95 0.21 -2.28
N GLY A 97 10.63 -0.93 -2.19
CA GLY A 97 10.93 -1.78 -3.34
C GLY A 97 9.66 -2.27 -4.04
N LEU A 98 8.64 -2.69 -3.28
CA LEU A 98 7.32 -3.03 -3.83
C LEU A 98 6.67 -1.83 -4.51
N VAL A 99 6.65 -0.65 -3.88
CA VAL A 99 6.07 0.58 -4.46
C VAL A 99 6.75 0.94 -5.78
N LEU A 100 8.09 0.93 -5.81
CA LEU A 100 8.85 1.22 -7.03
C LEU A 100 8.66 0.16 -8.12
N GLY A 101 8.61 -1.11 -7.74
CA GLY A 101 8.30 -2.20 -8.65
C GLY A 101 6.89 -2.10 -9.25
N HIS A 102 5.90 -1.74 -8.43
CA HIS A 102 4.53 -1.49 -8.86
C HIS A 102 4.45 -0.30 -9.82
N LEU A 103 5.08 0.82 -9.49
CA LEU A 103 5.18 1.98 -10.38
C LEU A 103 5.86 1.62 -11.72
N GLY A 104 6.89 0.77 -11.68
CA GLY A 104 7.53 0.26 -12.90
C GLY A 104 6.58 -0.58 -13.76
N LEU A 105 5.73 -1.40 -13.13
CA LEU A 105 4.68 -2.16 -13.81
C LEU A 105 3.64 -1.24 -14.44
N GLU A 106 3.18 -0.20 -13.74
CA GLU A 106 2.26 0.80 -14.31
C GLU A 106 2.85 1.45 -15.57
N TRP A 107 4.11 1.90 -15.51
CA TRP A 107 4.80 2.46 -16.67
C TRP A 107 4.92 1.46 -17.81
N PHE A 108 5.25 0.20 -17.52
CA PHE A 108 5.28 -0.86 -18.52
C PHE A 108 3.94 -1.02 -19.23
N MET A 109 2.84 -1.06 -18.47
CA MET A 109 1.47 -1.13 -19.04
C MET A 109 1.16 0.09 -19.90
N PHE A 110 1.53 1.28 -19.42
CA PHE A 110 1.29 2.54 -20.11
C PHE A 110 2.02 2.60 -21.46
N ILE A 111 3.29 2.20 -21.49
CA ILE A 111 4.11 2.19 -22.71
C ILE A 111 3.64 1.10 -23.68
N SER A 112 3.27 -0.08 -23.17
CA SER A 112 2.94 -1.25 -23.99
C SER A 112 1.54 -1.18 -24.60
N ALA A 113 0.56 -0.69 -23.85
CA ALA A 113 -0.86 -0.69 -24.25
C ALA A 113 -1.48 0.70 -24.36
N GLY A 114 -0.73 1.76 -24.06
CA GLY A 114 -1.24 3.13 -24.02
C GLY A 114 -2.14 3.40 -22.81
N PRO A 115 -2.84 4.55 -22.77
CA PRO A 115 -3.75 4.95 -21.69
C PRO A 115 -5.11 4.24 -21.76
N VAL A 116 -5.11 2.91 -21.89
CA VAL A 116 -6.34 2.11 -22.01
C VAL A 116 -6.54 1.29 -20.75
N ALA A 117 -7.43 1.76 -19.88
CA ALA A 117 -7.67 1.17 -18.56
C ALA A 117 -8.07 -0.32 -18.62
N LEU A 118 -8.83 -0.72 -19.64
CA LEU A 118 -9.22 -2.12 -19.81
C LEU A 118 -8.01 -3.02 -20.10
N SER A 119 -7.08 -2.56 -20.94
CA SER A 119 -5.84 -3.28 -21.24
C SER A 119 -4.94 -3.37 -20.00
N HIS A 120 -4.92 -2.34 -19.16
CA HIS A 120 -4.18 -2.34 -17.90
C HIS A 120 -4.71 -3.41 -16.93
N TYR A 121 -6.03 -3.57 -16.85
CA TYR A 121 -6.64 -4.64 -16.05
C TYR A 121 -6.18 -6.04 -16.52
N GLU A 122 -6.20 -6.29 -17.83
CA GLU A 122 -5.81 -7.58 -18.39
C GLU A 122 -4.31 -7.87 -18.18
N ILE A 123 -3.45 -6.86 -18.34
CA ILE A 123 -2.01 -7.01 -18.09
C ILE A 123 -1.75 -7.25 -16.60
N LEU A 124 -2.38 -6.50 -15.70
CA LEU A 124 -2.28 -6.73 -14.24
C LEU A 124 -2.67 -8.15 -13.88
N ARG A 125 -3.81 -8.63 -14.40
CA ARG A 125 -4.26 -10.00 -14.18
C ARG A 125 -3.24 -11.02 -14.69
N GLY A 126 -2.71 -10.82 -15.90
CA GLY A 126 -1.69 -11.68 -16.48
C GLY A 126 -0.43 -11.75 -15.63
N VAL A 127 0.12 -10.59 -15.24
CA VAL A 127 1.34 -10.50 -14.44
C VAL A 127 1.15 -11.09 -13.04
N LEU A 128 0.09 -10.68 -12.32
CA LEU A 128 -0.14 -11.09 -10.93
C LEU A 128 -0.57 -12.57 -10.79
N SER A 129 -1.02 -13.20 -11.88
CA SER A 129 -1.26 -14.65 -11.90
C SER A 129 0.03 -15.48 -11.92
N THR A 130 1.18 -14.87 -12.23
CA THR A 130 2.46 -15.59 -12.23
C THR A 130 2.94 -15.84 -10.79
N PRO A 131 3.42 -17.06 -10.45
CA PRO A 131 3.85 -17.38 -9.09
C PRO A 131 4.95 -16.46 -8.55
N VAL A 132 5.85 -16.01 -9.44
CA VAL A 132 6.96 -15.11 -9.08
C VAL A 132 6.43 -13.74 -8.69
N ALA A 133 5.58 -13.12 -9.53
CA ALA A 133 5.00 -11.81 -9.21
C ALA A 133 4.16 -11.89 -7.95
N LEU A 134 3.30 -12.91 -7.83
CA LEU A 134 2.48 -13.12 -6.64
C LEU A 134 3.33 -13.24 -5.37
N GLY A 135 4.39 -14.04 -5.40
CA GLY A 135 5.32 -14.19 -4.28
C GLY A 135 5.98 -12.87 -3.88
N LEU A 136 6.43 -12.08 -4.86
CA LEU A 136 7.00 -10.76 -4.61
C LEU A 136 6.00 -9.79 -3.98
N TYR A 137 4.75 -9.78 -4.46
CA TYR A 137 3.69 -8.95 -3.86
C TYR A 137 3.35 -9.39 -2.44
N VAL A 138 3.23 -10.68 -2.18
CA VAL A 138 2.95 -11.20 -0.83
C VAL A 138 4.07 -10.82 0.15
N VAL A 139 5.33 -11.00 -0.25
CA VAL A 139 6.48 -10.61 0.59
C VAL A 139 6.53 -9.10 0.79
N GLY A 140 6.33 -8.32 -0.27
CA GLY A 140 6.32 -6.86 -0.21
C GLY A 140 5.19 -6.31 0.67
N LEU A 141 3.99 -6.87 0.55
CA LEU A 141 2.83 -6.53 1.39
C LEU A 141 3.08 -6.92 2.84
N GLY A 142 3.61 -8.12 3.11
CA GLY A 142 4.00 -8.53 4.46
C GLY A 142 5.00 -7.56 5.09
N ALA A 143 6.03 -7.15 4.34
CA ALA A 143 6.99 -6.13 4.78
C ALA A 143 6.32 -4.78 5.02
N LEU A 144 5.42 -4.34 4.13
CA LEU A 144 4.65 -3.11 4.28
C LEU A 144 3.81 -3.12 5.56
N GLY A 145 3.12 -4.21 5.88
CA GLY A 145 2.33 -4.26 7.12
C GLY A 145 3.17 -4.20 8.39
N LEU A 146 4.30 -4.92 8.43
CA LEU A 146 5.25 -4.80 9.54
C LEU A 146 5.76 -3.35 9.68
N TYR A 147 6.08 -2.73 8.55
CA TYR A 147 6.57 -1.35 8.52
C TYR A 147 5.51 -0.34 9.00
N LEU A 148 4.25 -0.49 8.58
CA LEU A 148 3.15 0.40 8.94
C LEU A 148 2.74 0.24 10.40
N SER A 149 2.56 -0.99 10.87
CA SER A 149 2.16 -1.26 12.27
C SER A 149 3.12 -0.64 13.28
N GLN A 150 4.44 -0.86 13.09
CA GLN A 150 5.47 -0.29 13.96
C GLN A 150 5.65 1.20 13.72
N GLY A 151 5.63 1.63 12.46
CA GLY A 151 5.87 3.02 12.06
C GLY A 151 4.80 3.97 12.58
N ILE A 152 3.51 3.61 12.48
CA ILE A 152 2.40 4.44 12.94
C ILE A 152 2.40 4.52 14.47
N ALA A 153 2.61 3.40 15.17
CA ALA A 153 2.69 3.41 16.64
C ALA A 153 3.87 4.26 17.14
N ALA A 154 5.04 4.14 16.51
CA ALA A 154 6.20 4.99 16.81
C ALA A 154 5.92 6.47 16.52
N SER A 155 5.22 6.76 15.42
CA SER A 155 4.75 8.10 15.04
C SER A 155 3.85 8.67 16.13
N VAL A 156 2.73 8.02 16.47
CA VAL A 156 1.81 8.52 17.49
C VAL A 156 2.51 8.80 18.83
N ARG A 157 3.41 7.92 19.27
CA ARG A 157 4.22 8.13 20.49
C ARG A 157 5.15 9.33 20.40
N ALA A 158 5.81 9.53 19.26
CA ALA A 158 6.74 10.65 19.11
C ALA A 158 6.03 12.01 19.24
N TRP A 159 4.72 12.09 19.00
CA TRP A 159 3.91 13.30 19.18
C TRP A 159 3.36 13.49 20.61
N GLY A 160 3.71 12.59 21.54
CA GLY A 160 3.33 12.70 22.97
C GLY A 160 2.00 12.03 23.32
N PHE A 161 1.47 11.19 22.43
CA PHE A 161 0.27 10.40 22.71
C PHE A 161 0.64 9.02 23.25
N ALA A 162 -0.21 8.47 24.12
CA ALA A 162 -0.07 7.11 24.67
C ALA A 162 1.30 6.83 25.35
N GLU A 163 1.77 7.77 26.18
CA GLU A 163 3.06 7.66 26.90
C GLU A 163 3.04 6.62 28.04
N GLY A 164 1.85 6.29 28.55
CA GLY A 164 1.67 5.26 29.59
C GLY A 164 1.89 3.84 29.06
N PRO A 165 2.31 2.88 29.92
CA PRO A 165 2.59 1.51 29.50
C PRO A 165 1.35 0.80 28.93
N GLU A 166 0.18 1.02 29.54
CA GLU A 166 -1.08 0.41 29.10
C GLU A 166 -1.60 1.04 27.80
N SER A 167 -1.58 2.38 27.69
CA SER A 167 -2.01 3.08 26.47
C SER A 167 -1.08 2.80 25.29
N SER A 168 0.23 2.68 25.53
CA SER A 168 1.22 2.28 24.53
C SER A 168 0.97 0.86 24.00
N ARG A 169 0.57 -0.07 24.87
CA ARG A 169 0.20 -1.44 24.46
C ARG A 169 -1.06 -1.44 23.59
N TRP A 170 -2.10 -0.72 23.99
CA TRP A 170 -3.33 -0.61 23.20
C TRP A 170 -3.10 0.06 21.84
N LEU A 171 -2.22 1.07 21.79
CA LEU A 171 -1.79 1.69 20.53
C LEU A 171 -1.11 0.68 19.61
N GLU A 172 -0.18 -0.13 20.12
CA GLU A 172 0.50 -1.16 19.32
C GLU A 172 -0.48 -2.20 18.76
N VAL A 173 -1.42 -2.66 19.59
CA VAL A 173 -2.50 -3.56 19.16
C VAL A 173 -3.36 -2.91 18.08
N GLY A 174 -3.80 -1.67 18.31
CA GLY A 174 -4.62 -0.92 17.35
C GLY A 174 -3.93 -0.71 16.00
N CYS A 175 -2.66 -0.29 15.99
CA CYS A 175 -1.88 -0.13 14.76
C CYS A 175 -1.64 -1.46 14.05
N THR A 176 -1.44 -2.56 14.80
CA THR A 176 -1.30 -3.90 14.24
C THR A 176 -2.59 -4.36 13.58
N LEU A 177 -3.73 -4.19 14.25
CA LEU A 177 -5.05 -4.54 13.71
C LEU A 177 -5.39 -3.71 12.47
N LEU A 178 -5.15 -2.40 12.51
CA LEU A 178 -5.35 -1.51 11.37
C LEU A 178 -4.49 -1.94 10.17
N SER A 179 -3.21 -2.21 10.41
CA SER A 179 -2.30 -2.67 9.36
C SER A 179 -2.72 -4.04 8.80
N ALA A 180 -3.10 -4.98 9.65
CA ALA A 180 -3.61 -6.28 9.23
C ALA A 180 -4.88 -6.14 8.39
N MET A 181 -5.81 -5.25 8.76
CA MET A 181 -7.02 -4.97 7.98
C MET A 181 -6.69 -4.44 6.59
N MET A 182 -5.80 -3.45 6.48
CA MET A 182 -5.36 -2.92 5.17
C MET A 182 -4.66 -4.00 4.33
N LEU A 183 -3.83 -4.84 4.95
CA LEU A 183 -3.18 -5.95 4.26
C LEU A 183 -4.18 -6.98 3.76
N LEU A 184 -5.16 -7.36 4.57
CA LEU A 184 -6.22 -8.28 4.16
C LEU A 184 -6.97 -7.71 2.95
N MET A 185 -7.32 -6.43 2.97
CA MET A 185 -7.95 -5.77 1.83
C MET A 185 -7.07 -5.82 0.57
N ALA A 186 -5.77 -5.54 0.71
CA ALA A 186 -4.83 -5.63 -0.41
C ALA A 186 -4.66 -7.08 -0.92
N ILE A 187 -4.61 -8.07 -0.02
CA ILE A 187 -4.56 -9.49 -0.36
C ILE A 187 -5.84 -9.91 -1.09
N ASN A 188 -7.00 -9.36 -0.73
CA ASN A 188 -8.25 -9.64 -1.43
C ASN A 188 -8.22 -9.12 -2.87
N VAL A 189 -7.76 -7.88 -3.08
CA VAL A 189 -7.55 -7.31 -4.42
C VAL A 189 -6.52 -8.13 -5.21
N LEU A 190 -5.38 -8.46 -4.60
CA LEU A 190 -4.35 -9.29 -5.22
C LEU A 190 -4.88 -10.68 -5.61
N SER A 191 -5.68 -11.31 -4.75
CA SER A 191 -6.29 -12.61 -5.00
C SER A 191 -7.29 -12.56 -6.16
N HIS A 192 -8.03 -11.45 -6.28
CA HIS A 192 -8.91 -11.22 -7.41
C HIS A 192 -8.13 -11.19 -8.73
N PHE A 193 -7.01 -10.47 -8.81
CA PHE A 193 -6.18 -10.47 -10.00
C PHE A 193 -5.48 -11.82 -10.26
N ALA A 194 -4.98 -12.48 -9.21
CA ALA A 194 -4.24 -13.73 -9.36
C ALA A 194 -5.13 -14.93 -9.74
N THR A 195 -6.34 -15.00 -9.18
CA THR A 195 -7.21 -16.20 -9.27
C THR A 195 -8.58 -15.93 -9.90
N GLY A 196 -8.95 -14.67 -10.14
CA GLY A 196 -10.28 -14.27 -10.55
C GLY A 196 -11.33 -14.32 -9.43
N ARG A 197 -10.92 -14.60 -8.18
CA ARG A 197 -11.81 -14.68 -7.01
C ARG A 197 -11.47 -13.61 -5.98
N ALA A 198 -12.47 -12.85 -5.56
CA ALA A 198 -12.42 -12.03 -4.36
C ALA A 198 -13.09 -12.81 -3.21
N TYR A 199 -12.53 -12.72 -2.00
CA TYR A 199 -13.10 -13.30 -0.78
C TYR A 199 -14.20 -12.43 -0.18
N TRP A 200 -14.15 -11.11 -0.44
CA TRP A 200 -15.22 -10.16 -0.14
C TRP A 200 -15.41 -9.18 -1.30
N SER A 201 -16.68 -8.89 -1.63
CA SER A 201 -17.07 -7.94 -2.69
C SER A 201 -17.93 -6.80 -2.12
N SER A 202 -17.90 -5.65 -2.79
CA SER A 202 -18.88 -4.57 -2.62
C SER A 202 -20.19 -4.97 -3.31
N SER A 203 -21.06 -5.66 -2.56
CA SER A 203 -22.42 -6.08 -2.96
C SER A 203 -22.53 -7.23 -3.97
N PRO A 204 -23.60 -8.03 -3.89
CA PRO A 204 -23.95 -8.97 -4.95
C PRO A 204 -24.39 -8.20 -6.20
N PRO A 205 -24.15 -8.74 -7.42
CA PRO A 205 -24.68 -8.13 -8.64
C PRO A 205 -26.21 -8.06 -8.56
N PRO A 206 -26.84 -7.01 -9.11
CA PRO A 206 -28.29 -6.98 -9.20
C PRO A 206 -28.75 -8.22 -9.98
N VAL A 207 -29.67 -8.98 -9.38
CA VAL A 207 -30.33 -10.09 -10.06
C VAL A 207 -31.04 -9.48 -11.27
N SER A 208 -30.53 -9.76 -12.47
CA SER A 208 -31.20 -9.42 -13.72
C SER A 208 -32.52 -10.18 -13.75
N SER A 209 -33.62 -9.52 -13.41
CA SER A 209 -34.98 -9.99 -13.66
C SER A 209 -35.26 -9.91 -15.17
N ALA A 210 -34.56 -10.73 -15.94
CA ALA A 210 -34.86 -11.00 -17.33
C ALA A 210 -35.74 -12.25 -17.40
N ASP A 211 -36.94 -12.15 -16.83
CA ASP A 211 -38.06 -13.07 -17.08
C ASP A 211 -39.26 -12.22 -17.49
N GLY A 212 -39.11 -11.58 -18.64
CA GLY A 212 -40.19 -10.94 -19.39
C GLY A 212 -40.44 -11.75 -20.65
N SER A 213 -41.08 -12.91 -20.51
CA SER A 213 -41.55 -13.71 -21.64
C SER A 213 -42.47 -12.88 -22.54
N PRO A 214 -42.37 -12.97 -23.88
CA PRO A 214 -43.31 -12.30 -24.77
C PRO A 214 -44.64 -13.05 -24.73
N THR A 215 -45.68 -12.43 -24.18
CA THR A 215 -47.06 -12.89 -24.42
C THR A 215 -47.49 -12.46 -25.82
N LYS A 216 -47.98 -13.46 -26.55
CA LYS A 216 -48.51 -13.46 -27.91
C LYS A 216 -49.50 -12.34 -28.21
#